data_AF-A0A954ZF67-F1
#
_entry.id   AF-A0A954ZF67-F1
#
_cell.length_a   1.000
_cell.length_b   1.000
_cell.length_c   1.000
_cell.angle_alpha   90.00
_cell.angle_beta   90.00
_cell.angle_gamma   90.00
#
_symmetry.space_group_name_H-M   'P 1'
#
loop_
_entity.id
_entity.type
_entity.pdbx_description
1 polymer ?
#
loop_
_entity_poly.entity_id
_entity_poly.type
_entity_poly.pdbx_seq_one_letter_code
_entity_poly.pdbx_strand_id
1 'polypeptide(L)'
;MRNKFCLVFVVVSILTSTVVTESAPIRAGSATYEYTNTFTTRLFPGTPFNPGTEAVDIPVFAEGVFTQVWEAQVGNSIADELTNIHQVGALPGDPPIPFEIIGGIERTPNLGPFVGTIFDIVQDSSDPGFDTGEPSSLTTASRVVSGPFAQILADGTYLYSYDDYVFEADIAGLPFPVGSQFVGAADSEVAIRVRLGAEIDPVNDPVVGLVLGGGLIEITNIVPEPSSWVLCMMAGLAVFRRRHRATR
;
A
#
# COMPACT_ATOMS: atom_id res chain seq x y z
N MET A 1 64.01 51.39 -12.73
CA MET A 1 64.23 49.92 -12.83
C MET A 1 63.10 49.25 -12.05
N ARG A 2 61.92 49.07 -12.65
CA ARG A 2 61.42 47.86 -13.33
C ARG A 2 61.25 46.63 -12.41
N ASN A 3 60.01 46.47 -11.94
CA ASN A 3 59.33 45.31 -11.36
C ASN A 3 59.90 43.94 -11.73
N LYS A 4 60.02 43.04 -10.75
CA LYS A 4 59.75 41.59 -10.89
C LYS A 4 59.26 40.98 -9.56
N PHE A 5 57.96 41.13 -9.29
CA PHE A 5 57.25 40.22 -8.37
C PHE A 5 56.90 38.96 -9.19
N CYS A 6 57.59 37.85 -8.94
CA CYS A 6 57.21 36.54 -9.46
C CYS A 6 56.12 35.95 -8.57
N LEU A 7 54.87 36.15 -8.96
CA LEU A 7 53.73 35.43 -8.40
C LEU A 7 53.57 34.13 -9.21
N VAL A 8 54.14 33.03 -8.72
CA VAL A 8 53.89 31.70 -9.30
C VAL A 8 52.65 31.12 -8.63
N PHE A 9 51.55 31.08 -9.38
CA PHE A 9 50.31 30.39 -9.06
C PHE A 9 50.61 28.91 -8.76
N VAL A 10 50.46 28.50 -7.50
CA VAL A 10 50.28 27.07 -7.17
C VAL A 10 48.83 26.75 -7.52
N VAL A 11 48.63 26.14 -8.68
CA VAL A 11 47.36 25.51 -9.03
C VAL A 11 47.25 24.25 -8.17
N VAL A 12 46.64 24.38 -7.01
CA VAL A 12 46.15 23.23 -6.23
C VAL A 12 44.97 22.70 -7.01
N SER A 13 45.23 21.73 -7.89
CA SER A 13 44.19 20.86 -8.44
C SER A 13 43.59 20.09 -7.27
N ILE A 14 42.52 20.63 -6.68
CA ILE A 14 41.65 19.87 -5.80
C ILE A 14 41.04 18.81 -6.72
N LEU A 15 41.66 17.63 -6.73
CA LEU A 15 41.00 16.39 -7.10
C LEU A 15 39.85 16.25 -6.11
N THR A 16 38.71 16.86 -6.43
CA THR A 16 37.44 16.47 -5.83
C THR A 16 37.23 15.05 -6.27
N SER A 17 37.73 14.11 -5.47
CA SER A 17 37.20 12.76 -5.45
C SER A 17 35.70 12.93 -5.34
N THR A 18 34.98 12.71 -6.43
CA THR A 18 33.54 12.50 -6.39
C THR A 18 33.36 11.29 -5.52
N VAL A 19 33.15 11.54 -4.22
CA VAL A 19 32.61 10.53 -3.33
C VAL A 19 31.28 10.22 -3.99
N VAL A 20 31.19 9.04 -4.60
CA VAL A 20 29.90 8.49 -4.97
C VAL A 20 29.24 8.25 -3.63
N THR A 21 28.44 9.20 -3.17
CA THR A 21 27.62 9.04 -1.98
C THR A 21 26.61 7.96 -2.35
N GLU A 22 26.87 6.74 -1.91
CA GLU A 22 25.90 5.67 -1.97
C GLU A 22 24.72 6.11 -1.11
N SER A 23 23.51 6.11 -1.68
CA SER A 23 22.30 6.46 -0.95
C SER A 23 22.17 5.56 0.28
N ALA A 24 21.82 6.14 1.43
CA ALA A 24 21.61 5.33 2.62
C ALA A 24 20.49 4.31 2.40
N PRO A 25 20.60 3.08 2.94
CA PRO A 25 19.53 2.10 2.83
C PRO A 25 18.21 2.62 3.41
N ILE A 26 17.10 2.25 2.76
CA ILE A 26 15.76 2.58 3.24
C ILE A 26 15.53 1.90 4.60
N ARG A 27 15.02 2.65 5.58
CA ARG A 27 14.76 2.16 6.93
C ARG A 27 13.37 1.52 7.02
N ALA A 28 13.21 0.62 7.99
CA ALA A 28 11.92 0.08 8.36
C ALA A 28 10.94 1.19 8.75
N GLY A 29 9.66 0.98 8.48
CA GLY A 29 8.63 1.97 8.74
C GLY A 29 7.22 1.43 8.53
N SER A 30 6.24 2.32 8.68
CA SER A 30 4.84 2.01 8.46
C SER A 30 4.07 3.22 7.98
N ALA A 31 2.99 2.98 7.25
CA ALA A 31 2.04 4.02 6.87
C ALA A 31 0.64 3.44 6.73
N THR A 32 -0.36 4.23 7.07
CA THR A 32 -1.77 3.90 6.87
C THR A 32 -2.31 4.69 5.68
N TYR A 33 -3.04 4.01 4.80
CA TYR A 33 -3.55 4.57 3.56
C TYR A 33 -5.07 4.47 3.51
N GLU A 34 -5.70 5.46 2.91
CA GLU A 34 -7.06 5.35 2.37
C GLU A 34 -6.94 5.01 0.88
N TYR A 35 -7.83 4.16 0.37
CA TYR A 35 -7.78 3.69 -1.00
C TYR A 35 -9.17 3.31 -1.53
N THR A 36 -9.28 3.32 -2.85
CA THR A 36 -10.38 2.68 -3.59
C THR A 36 -9.90 1.33 -4.12
N ASN A 37 -10.82 0.38 -4.25
CA ASN A 37 -10.57 -0.94 -4.80
C ASN A 37 -11.70 -1.30 -5.79
N THR A 38 -11.32 -1.66 -7.00
CA THR A 38 -12.26 -2.18 -8.01
C THR A 38 -11.78 -3.51 -8.55
N PHE A 39 -12.69 -4.47 -8.67
CA PHE A 39 -12.40 -5.76 -9.28
C PHE A 39 -13.69 -6.38 -9.83
N THR A 40 -13.57 -7.50 -10.53
CA THR A 40 -14.74 -8.23 -11.04
C THR A 40 -14.85 -9.58 -10.36
N THR A 41 -16.03 -9.89 -9.83
CA THR A 41 -16.35 -11.21 -9.31
C THR A 41 -17.25 -11.94 -10.29
N ARG A 42 -16.80 -13.09 -10.78
CA ARG A 42 -17.63 -14.01 -11.57
C ARG A 42 -18.36 -14.97 -10.64
N LEU A 43 -19.68 -14.92 -10.61
CA LEU A 43 -20.51 -15.88 -9.87
C LEU A 43 -20.91 -17.05 -10.75
N PHE A 44 -20.71 -18.26 -10.25
CA PHE A 44 -21.05 -19.48 -10.98
C PHE A 44 -22.56 -19.75 -11.01
N PRO A 45 -23.09 -20.29 -12.12
CA PRO A 45 -24.51 -20.61 -12.25
C PRO A 45 -24.95 -21.70 -11.28
N GLY A 46 -26.22 -21.68 -10.89
CA GLY A 46 -26.82 -22.62 -9.96
C GLY A 46 -26.36 -22.47 -8.50
N THR A 47 -25.58 -21.44 -8.18
CA THR A 47 -25.20 -21.13 -6.80
C THR A 47 -26.29 -20.30 -6.12
N PRO A 48 -26.32 -20.23 -4.77
CA PRO A 48 -27.25 -19.32 -4.07
C PRO A 48 -27.09 -17.84 -4.45
N PHE A 49 -25.90 -17.46 -4.94
CA PHE A 49 -25.57 -16.08 -5.33
C PHE A 49 -25.84 -15.80 -6.82
N ASN A 50 -25.97 -16.84 -7.65
CA ASN A 50 -26.37 -16.77 -9.04
C ASN A 50 -27.24 -17.99 -9.40
N PRO A 51 -28.56 -17.95 -9.14
CA PRO A 51 -29.47 -19.06 -9.41
C PRO A 51 -29.77 -19.25 -10.91
N GLY A 52 -29.20 -18.40 -11.78
CA GLY A 52 -29.32 -18.52 -13.23
C GLY A 52 -28.54 -19.70 -13.81
N THR A 53 -28.61 -19.84 -15.12
CA THR A 53 -27.96 -20.94 -15.87
C THR A 53 -26.60 -20.55 -16.46
N GLU A 54 -26.26 -19.26 -16.46
CA GLU A 54 -25.00 -18.73 -16.99
C GLU A 54 -24.21 -18.03 -15.89
N ALA A 55 -22.89 -17.98 -16.03
CA ALA A 55 -22.05 -17.22 -15.12
C ALA A 55 -22.34 -15.71 -15.27
N VAL A 56 -22.25 -14.97 -14.17
CA VAL A 56 -22.48 -13.52 -14.14
C VAL A 56 -21.26 -12.83 -13.58
N ASP A 57 -20.76 -11.84 -14.32
CA ASP A 57 -19.65 -10.99 -13.89
C ASP A 57 -20.23 -9.74 -13.21
N ILE A 58 -19.87 -9.55 -11.95
CA ILE A 58 -20.33 -8.44 -11.11
C ILE A 58 -19.14 -7.52 -10.83
N PRO A 59 -19.21 -6.25 -11.24
CA PRO A 59 -18.21 -5.27 -10.82
C PRO A 59 -18.38 -4.99 -9.33
N VAL A 60 -17.26 -5.05 -8.61
CA VAL A 60 -17.17 -4.75 -7.19
C VAL A 60 -16.40 -3.45 -7.04
N PHE A 61 -16.96 -2.52 -6.27
CA PHE A 61 -16.33 -1.27 -5.86
C PHE A 61 -16.36 -1.18 -4.34
N ALA A 62 -15.22 -0.87 -3.73
CA ALA A 62 -15.10 -0.66 -2.30
C ALA A 62 -14.09 0.44 -1.99
N GLU A 63 -14.25 1.06 -0.83
CA GLU A 63 -13.32 2.05 -0.27
C GLU A 63 -12.89 1.59 1.10
N GLY A 64 -11.63 1.83 1.48
CA GLY A 64 -11.15 1.30 2.74
C GLY A 64 -9.84 1.89 3.21
N VAL A 65 -9.34 1.25 4.27
CA VAL A 65 -8.04 1.54 4.87
C VAL A 65 -7.21 0.27 5.00
N PHE A 66 -5.90 0.41 4.84
CA PHE A 66 -4.92 -0.62 5.20
C PHE A 66 -3.69 0.06 5.80
N THR A 67 -2.93 -0.69 6.58
CA THR A 67 -1.63 -0.27 7.10
C THR A 67 -0.54 -1.12 6.48
N GLN A 68 0.40 -0.51 5.80
CA GLN A 68 1.62 -1.18 5.36
C GLN A 68 2.66 -1.10 6.47
N VAL A 69 3.34 -2.20 6.73
CA VAL A 69 4.55 -2.26 7.53
C VAL A 69 5.66 -2.79 6.63
N TRP A 70 6.80 -2.11 6.57
CA TRP A 70 7.94 -2.54 5.76
C TRP A 70 9.21 -2.65 6.60
N GLU A 71 10.04 -3.63 6.26
CA GLU A 71 11.33 -3.84 6.90
C GLU A 71 12.41 -2.88 6.35
N ALA A 72 13.61 -2.92 6.95
CA ALA A 72 14.74 -2.20 6.37
C ALA A 72 15.18 -2.87 5.06
N GLN A 73 15.70 -2.08 4.13
CA GLN A 73 16.23 -2.57 2.87
C GLN A 73 17.41 -3.51 3.10
N VAL A 74 17.36 -4.67 2.44
CA VAL A 74 18.43 -5.67 2.41
C VAL A 74 18.85 -5.88 0.96
N GLY A 75 19.98 -5.27 0.57
CA GLY A 75 20.42 -5.27 -0.82
C GLY A 75 19.45 -4.49 -1.71
N ASN A 76 18.81 -5.18 -2.65
CA ASN A 76 17.89 -4.58 -3.62
C ASN A 76 16.41 -4.90 -3.35
N SER A 77 16.07 -5.25 -2.11
CA SER A 77 14.69 -5.55 -1.74
C SER A 77 14.33 -5.08 -0.33
N ILE A 78 13.02 -4.91 -0.11
CA ILE A 78 12.38 -4.65 1.17
C ILE A 78 11.21 -5.62 1.28
N ALA A 79 11.15 -6.40 2.37
CA ALA A 79 9.96 -7.17 2.71
C ALA A 79 8.90 -6.25 3.32
N ASP A 80 7.63 -6.48 2.99
CA ASP A 80 6.53 -5.72 3.58
C ASP A 80 5.28 -6.59 3.83
N GLU A 81 4.36 -6.06 4.62
CA GLU A 81 3.09 -6.69 4.96
C GLU A 81 1.97 -5.64 4.96
N LEU A 82 0.79 -6.02 4.47
CA LEU A 82 -0.42 -5.24 4.62
C LEU A 82 -1.26 -5.79 5.78
N THR A 83 -1.52 -4.94 6.75
CA THR A 83 -2.29 -5.21 7.96
C THR A 83 -3.52 -4.30 8.02
N ASN A 84 -4.45 -4.59 8.93
CA ASN A 84 -5.64 -3.77 9.16
C ASN A 84 -6.46 -3.48 7.90
N ILE A 85 -6.50 -4.41 6.94
CA ILE A 85 -7.24 -4.26 5.69
C ILE A 85 -8.74 -4.30 6.02
N HIS A 86 -9.43 -3.20 5.77
CA HIS A 86 -10.87 -3.09 5.93
C HIS A 86 -11.44 -2.15 4.87
N GLN A 87 -12.34 -2.67 4.05
CA GLN A 87 -13.07 -1.92 3.02
C GLN A 87 -14.57 -2.08 3.21
N VAL A 88 -15.31 -1.09 2.76
CA VAL A 88 -16.77 -1.12 2.67
C VAL A 88 -17.19 -0.85 1.24
N GLY A 89 -18.23 -1.53 0.79
CA GLY A 89 -18.77 -1.35 -0.56
C GLY A 89 -20.22 -1.76 -0.66
N ALA A 90 -20.75 -1.73 -1.87
CA ALA A 90 -22.10 -2.20 -2.15
C ALA A 90 -22.15 -2.95 -3.48
N LEU A 91 -22.78 -4.13 -3.48
CA LEU A 91 -23.08 -4.85 -4.71
C LEU A 91 -24.27 -4.18 -5.42
N PRO A 92 -24.35 -4.28 -6.76
CA PRO A 92 -25.49 -3.79 -7.52
C PRO A 92 -26.82 -4.39 -7.02
N GLY A 93 -27.84 -3.55 -6.85
CA GLY A 93 -29.18 -3.95 -6.39
C GLY A 93 -30.08 -2.75 -6.11
N ASP A 94 -31.38 -2.99 -5.93
CA ASP A 94 -32.35 -1.99 -5.45
C ASP A 94 -33.13 -2.54 -4.24
N PRO A 95 -32.75 -2.15 -3.00
CA PRO A 95 -31.61 -1.28 -2.65
C PRO A 95 -30.25 -1.97 -2.87
N PRO A 96 -29.14 -1.20 -2.96
CA PRO A 96 -27.79 -1.78 -3.00
C PRO A 96 -27.50 -2.67 -1.79
N ILE A 97 -26.77 -3.77 -1.99
CA ILE A 97 -26.46 -4.74 -0.93
C ILE A 97 -25.09 -4.38 -0.34
N PRO A 98 -25.01 -3.87 0.91
CA PRO A 98 -23.73 -3.52 1.49
C PRO A 98 -22.90 -4.76 1.82
N PHE A 99 -21.58 -4.59 1.76
CA PHE A 99 -20.62 -5.60 2.18
C PHE A 99 -19.38 -4.95 2.78
N GLU A 100 -18.62 -5.76 3.52
CA GLU A 100 -17.29 -5.43 4.02
C GLU A 100 -16.27 -6.37 3.37
N ILE A 101 -15.06 -5.88 3.07
CA ILE A 101 -13.90 -6.71 2.71
C ILE A 101 -12.87 -6.57 3.81
N ILE A 102 -12.40 -7.71 4.33
CA ILE A 102 -11.37 -7.78 5.35
C ILE A 102 -10.23 -8.69 4.90
N GLY A 103 -9.01 -8.34 5.32
CA GLY A 103 -7.81 -9.11 5.02
C GLY A 103 -6.77 -8.99 6.13
N GLY A 104 -5.78 -9.88 6.08
CA GLY A 104 -4.70 -9.96 7.04
C GLY A 104 -5.08 -10.68 8.35
N ILE A 105 -4.04 -11.20 9.02
CA ILE A 105 -4.17 -12.04 10.22
C ILE A 105 -4.84 -11.34 11.40
N GLU A 106 -4.77 -10.02 11.47
CA GLU A 106 -5.34 -9.26 12.59
C GLU A 106 -6.87 -9.23 12.57
N ARG A 107 -7.47 -9.27 11.37
CA ARG A 107 -8.92 -9.23 11.18
C ARG A 107 -9.50 -10.63 10.99
N THR A 108 -8.77 -11.51 10.30
CA THR A 108 -9.17 -12.89 10.08
C THR A 108 -7.98 -13.82 10.32
N PRO A 109 -7.71 -14.23 11.57
CA PRO A 109 -6.53 -15.01 11.93
C PRO A 109 -6.35 -16.31 11.14
N ASN A 110 -7.45 -16.90 10.68
CA ASN A 110 -7.47 -18.17 9.98
C ASN A 110 -7.32 -18.04 8.45
N LEU A 111 -7.24 -16.82 7.92
CA LEU A 111 -7.16 -16.59 6.48
C LEU A 111 -5.70 -16.50 6.00
N GLY A 112 -4.83 -15.87 6.77
CA GLY A 112 -3.42 -15.65 6.42
C GLY A 112 -3.09 -14.16 6.23
N PRO A 113 -1.79 -13.81 6.15
CA PRO A 113 -1.33 -12.44 5.95
C PRO A 113 -1.38 -12.01 4.49
N PHE A 114 -1.35 -10.69 4.25
CA PHE A 114 -0.99 -10.12 2.95
C PHE A 114 0.49 -9.74 2.98
N VAL A 115 1.34 -10.53 2.32
CA VAL A 115 2.80 -10.35 2.35
C VAL A 115 3.26 -9.86 0.99
N GLY A 116 4.23 -8.96 0.99
CA GLY A 116 4.79 -8.41 -0.23
C GLY A 116 6.30 -8.28 -0.19
N THR A 117 6.81 -7.88 -1.35
CA THR A 117 8.21 -7.56 -1.55
C THR A 117 8.29 -6.38 -2.51
N ILE A 118 9.05 -5.37 -2.12
CA ILE A 118 9.51 -4.29 -2.97
C ILE A 118 10.90 -4.67 -3.46
N PHE A 119 11.15 -4.60 -4.76
CA PHE A 119 12.41 -4.98 -5.39
C PHE A 119 12.73 -4.07 -6.58
N ASP A 120 13.90 -4.27 -7.19
CA ASP A 120 14.40 -3.39 -8.26
C ASP A 120 14.44 -1.92 -7.82
N ILE A 121 14.93 -1.72 -6.60
CA ILE A 121 15.00 -0.43 -5.92
C ILE A 121 16.02 0.48 -6.61
N VAL A 122 15.54 1.64 -7.05
CA VAL A 122 16.36 2.75 -7.53
C VAL A 122 16.24 3.89 -6.52
N GLN A 123 17.37 4.41 -6.08
CA GLN A 123 17.46 5.51 -5.13
C GLN A 123 18.17 6.72 -5.75
N ASP A 124 17.76 7.92 -5.35
CA ASP A 124 18.47 9.14 -5.71
C ASP A 124 19.74 9.28 -4.87
N SER A 125 20.90 9.10 -5.48
CA SER A 125 22.21 9.29 -4.83
C SER A 125 22.47 10.72 -4.32
N SER A 126 21.71 11.70 -4.78
CA SER A 126 21.81 13.09 -4.33
C SER A 126 20.94 13.39 -3.10
N ASP A 127 20.00 12.51 -2.77
CA ASP A 127 19.26 12.53 -1.51
C ASP A 127 19.95 11.58 -0.52
N PRO A 128 20.62 12.10 0.53
CA PRO A 128 21.25 11.24 1.53
C PRO A 128 20.25 10.33 2.25
N GLY A 129 18.94 10.60 2.14
CA GLY A 129 17.87 9.87 2.79
C GLY A 129 17.81 10.15 4.29
N PHE A 130 16.59 10.25 4.84
CA PHE A 130 16.21 10.29 6.26
C PHE A 130 16.79 11.38 7.17
N ASP A 131 17.99 11.93 6.93
CA ASP A 131 18.60 12.97 7.78
C ASP A 131 18.02 14.38 7.52
N THR A 132 17.26 14.56 6.43
CA THR A 132 16.62 15.83 6.00
C THR A 132 15.13 15.90 6.33
N GLY A 133 14.52 14.83 6.84
CA GLY A 133 13.08 14.74 7.09
C GLY A 133 12.23 14.31 5.89
N GLU A 134 12.86 14.01 4.75
CA GLU A 134 12.21 13.35 3.60
C GLU A 134 11.99 11.86 3.90
N PRO A 135 10.87 11.26 3.45
CA PRO A 135 10.40 9.96 3.93
C PRO A 135 11.18 8.76 3.36
N SER A 136 11.84 8.92 2.20
CA SER A 136 12.68 7.89 1.58
C SER A 136 13.45 8.48 0.37
N SER A 137 14.66 8.00 0.09
CA SER A 137 15.40 8.31 -1.15
C SER A 137 14.98 7.44 -2.35
N LEU A 138 13.95 6.61 -2.18
CA LEU A 138 13.36 5.77 -3.22
C LEU A 138 12.79 6.63 -4.36
N THR A 139 13.25 6.40 -5.59
CA THR A 139 12.69 7.04 -6.79
C THR A 139 11.75 6.12 -7.55
N THR A 140 12.11 4.85 -7.69
CA THR A 140 11.31 3.81 -8.36
C THR A 140 11.61 2.44 -7.78
N ALA A 141 10.61 1.59 -7.66
CA ALA A 141 10.77 0.16 -7.42
C ALA A 141 9.54 -0.59 -7.95
N SER A 142 9.69 -1.87 -8.20
CA SER A 142 8.55 -2.75 -8.44
C SER A 142 8.13 -3.38 -7.11
N ARG A 143 6.83 -3.66 -6.97
CA ARG A 143 6.25 -4.29 -5.80
C ARG A 143 5.29 -5.37 -6.21
N VAL A 144 5.40 -6.52 -5.55
CA VAL A 144 4.42 -7.60 -5.61
C VAL A 144 3.91 -7.85 -4.20
N VAL A 145 2.61 -7.93 -4.02
CA VAL A 145 1.97 -8.30 -2.76
C VAL A 145 0.87 -9.31 -3.03
N SER A 146 0.73 -10.29 -2.15
CA SER A 146 -0.32 -11.30 -2.29
C SER A 146 -0.90 -11.66 -0.95
N GLY A 147 -2.16 -12.09 -0.97
CA GLY A 147 -2.81 -12.63 0.20
C GLY A 147 -4.27 -12.97 -0.04
N PRO A 148 -4.88 -13.73 0.88
CA PRO A 148 -6.29 -14.07 0.80
C PRO A 148 -7.14 -13.00 1.48
N PHE A 149 -8.40 -12.87 1.05
CA PHE A 149 -9.35 -11.92 1.63
C PHE A 149 -10.72 -12.54 1.85
N ALA A 150 -11.53 -11.88 2.68
CA ALA A 150 -12.92 -12.26 2.90
C ALA A 150 -13.85 -11.09 2.62
N GLN A 151 -15.02 -11.39 2.08
CA GLN A 151 -16.13 -10.48 1.88
C GLN A 151 -17.31 -10.91 2.73
N ILE A 152 -17.76 -10.03 3.62
CA ILE A 152 -18.89 -10.25 4.52
C ILE A 152 -20.09 -9.46 3.99
N LEU A 153 -21.17 -10.15 3.66
CA LEU A 153 -22.41 -9.52 3.19
C LEU A 153 -23.24 -9.02 4.37
N ALA A 154 -24.20 -8.12 4.08
CA ALA A 154 -25.09 -7.53 5.06
C ALA A 154 -25.87 -8.52 5.94
N ASP A 155 -26.14 -9.72 5.43
CA ASP A 155 -26.84 -10.80 6.14
C ASP A 155 -25.91 -11.67 7.01
N GLY A 156 -24.62 -11.35 7.05
CA GLY A 156 -23.58 -12.10 7.76
C GLY A 156 -22.97 -13.25 6.95
N THR A 157 -23.40 -13.44 5.69
CA THR A 157 -22.79 -14.42 4.80
C THR A 157 -21.32 -14.10 4.59
N TYR A 158 -20.48 -15.12 4.75
CA TYR A 158 -19.03 -14.98 4.73
C TYR A 158 -18.47 -15.66 3.47
N LEU A 159 -18.02 -14.85 2.53
CA LEU A 159 -17.33 -15.27 1.32
C LEU A 159 -15.83 -15.09 1.52
N TYR A 160 -15.00 -15.98 0.98
CA TYR A 160 -13.54 -15.87 1.13
C TYR A 160 -12.77 -16.49 -0.03
N SER A 161 -11.56 -15.97 -0.25
CA SER A 161 -10.52 -16.66 -1.02
C SER A 161 -9.62 -17.44 -0.07
N TYR A 162 -9.23 -18.64 -0.49
CA TYR A 162 -8.18 -19.41 0.19
C TYR A 162 -6.82 -19.21 -0.47
N ASP A 163 -6.84 -19.11 -1.81
CA ASP A 163 -5.66 -18.79 -2.59
C ASP A 163 -5.41 -17.28 -2.57
N ASP A 164 -4.14 -16.93 -2.74
CA ASP A 164 -3.66 -15.55 -2.72
C ASP A 164 -4.07 -14.80 -3.99
N TYR A 165 -4.65 -13.62 -3.82
CA TYR A 165 -4.82 -12.67 -4.91
C TYR A 165 -3.59 -11.78 -4.99
N VAL A 166 -2.97 -11.70 -6.17
CA VAL A 166 -1.68 -11.04 -6.38
C VAL A 166 -1.88 -9.67 -6.98
N PHE A 167 -1.30 -8.65 -6.36
CA PHE A 167 -1.23 -7.29 -6.88
C PHE A 167 0.22 -6.90 -7.20
N GLU A 168 0.38 -6.20 -8.32
CA GLU A 168 1.65 -5.68 -8.80
C GLU A 168 1.58 -4.15 -8.91
N ALA A 169 2.68 -3.46 -8.65
CA ALA A 169 2.77 -2.01 -8.80
C ALA A 169 4.20 -1.55 -9.07
N ASP A 170 4.32 -0.44 -9.80
CA ASP A 170 5.53 0.38 -9.80
C ASP A 170 5.32 1.54 -8.81
N ILE A 171 6.17 1.62 -7.80
CA ILE A 171 6.09 2.61 -6.73
C ILE A 171 7.18 3.65 -6.87
N ALA A 172 6.86 4.91 -6.55
CA ALA A 172 7.78 6.04 -6.70
C ALA A 172 8.24 6.64 -5.36
N GLY A 173 7.90 6.00 -4.24
CA GLY A 173 8.23 6.51 -2.91
C GLY A 173 7.62 5.66 -1.79
N LEU A 174 8.18 5.81 -0.59
CA LEU A 174 7.63 5.29 0.66
C LEU A 174 7.51 6.45 1.66
N PRO A 175 6.34 6.71 2.28
CA PRO A 175 5.03 6.11 1.96
C PRO A 175 4.62 6.26 0.50
N PHE A 176 3.72 5.40 0.02
CA PHE A 176 3.22 5.47 -1.35
C PHE A 176 2.56 6.82 -1.63
N PRO A 177 2.93 7.52 -2.72
CA PRO A 177 2.26 8.75 -3.12
C PRO A 177 0.75 8.55 -3.37
N VAL A 178 -0.04 9.60 -3.14
CA VAL A 178 -1.45 9.62 -3.57
C VAL A 178 -1.52 9.47 -5.09
N GLY A 179 -2.45 8.63 -5.57
CA GLY A 179 -2.57 8.22 -6.96
C GLY A 179 -1.70 7.03 -7.34
N SER A 180 -0.90 6.46 -6.43
CA SER A 180 -0.26 5.17 -6.66
C SER A 180 -1.30 4.08 -6.92
N GLN A 181 -1.05 3.27 -7.95
CA GLN A 181 -1.96 2.23 -8.41
C GLN A 181 -1.32 0.84 -8.26
N PHE A 182 -2.13 -0.12 -7.81
CA PHE A 182 -1.77 -1.53 -7.74
C PHE A 182 -2.77 -2.31 -8.58
N VAL A 183 -2.26 -3.12 -9.49
CA VAL A 183 -3.07 -3.86 -10.46
C VAL A 183 -3.02 -5.34 -10.11
N GLY A 184 -4.19 -5.98 -10.02
CA GLY A 184 -4.29 -7.42 -9.85
C GLY A 184 -3.67 -8.11 -11.06
N ALA A 185 -2.75 -9.05 -10.84
CA ALA A 185 -2.06 -9.73 -11.93
C ALA A 185 -3.07 -10.37 -12.89
N ALA A 186 -2.80 -10.30 -14.20
CA ALA A 186 -3.77 -10.68 -15.23
C ALA A 186 -4.18 -12.16 -15.17
N ASP A 187 -3.30 -13.00 -14.64
CA ASP A 187 -3.49 -14.44 -14.42
C ASP A 187 -3.85 -14.79 -12.96
N SER A 188 -3.99 -13.80 -12.08
CA SER A 188 -4.47 -14.00 -10.71
C SER A 188 -5.98 -14.13 -10.71
N GLU A 189 -6.47 -15.33 -11.02
CA GLU A 189 -7.85 -15.74 -10.76
C GLU A 189 -7.90 -16.53 -9.46
N VAL A 190 -8.71 -16.09 -8.49
CA VAL A 190 -8.84 -16.79 -7.19
C VAL A 190 -10.26 -17.25 -6.96
N ALA A 191 -10.40 -18.47 -6.44
CA ALA A 191 -11.70 -19.04 -6.12
C ALA A 191 -12.34 -18.35 -4.90
N ILE A 192 -13.61 -17.99 -5.03
CA ILE A 192 -14.44 -17.50 -3.93
C ILE A 192 -15.31 -18.63 -3.40
N ARG A 193 -15.19 -18.88 -2.10
CA ARG A 193 -15.91 -19.90 -1.36
C ARG A 193 -16.90 -19.26 -0.40
N VAL A 194 -18.00 -19.97 -0.11
CA VAL A 194 -18.92 -19.57 0.96
C VAL A 194 -18.67 -20.42 2.19
N ARG A 195 -18.44 -19.77 3.34
CA ARG A 195 -18.24 -20.46 4.61
C ARG A 195 -19.57 -21.02 5.12
N LEU A 196 -19.66 -22.34 5.27
CA LEU A 196 -20.88 -22.99 5.78
C LEU A 196 -20.87 -23.19 7.30
N GLY A 197 -19.68 -23.22 7.91
CA GLY A 197 -19.48 -23.45 9.34
C GLY A 197 -19.06 -22.20 10.13
N ALA A 198 -18.68 -22.44 11.39
CA ALA A 198 -18.09 -21.41 12.24
C ALA A 198 -16.65 -21.05 11.82
N GLU A 199 -15.95 -21.99 11.20
CA GLU A 199 -14.57 -21.87 10.77
C GLU A 199 -14.47 -21.98 9.24
N ILE A 200 -13.37 -21.47 8.69
CA ILE A 200 -13.04 -21.57 7.27
C ILE A 200 -12.61 -23.00 6.98
N ASP A 201 -13.27 -23.66 6.03
CA ASP A 201 -12.97 -25.03 5.63
C ASP A 201 -12.88 -25.13 4.10
N PRO A 202 -11.69 -24.89 3.51
CA PRO A 202 -11.53 -24.89 2.05
C PRO A 202 -11.80 -26.25 1.39
N VAL A 203 -11.85 -27.32 2.16
CA VAL A 203 -12.14 -28.67 1.65
C VAL A 203 -13.64 -28.86 1.45
N ASN A 204 -14.45 -28.40 2.41
CA ASN A 204 -15.90 -28.63 2.42
C ASN A 204 -16.72 -27.41 1.99
N ASP A 205 -16.18 -26.20 2.07
CA ASP A 205 -16.85 -24.98 1.65
C ASP A 205 -16.92 -24.88 0.12
N PRO A 206 -18.13 -24.76 -0.46
CA PRO A 206 -18.29 -24.79 -1.91
C PRO A 206 -17.77 -23.51 -2.55
N VAL A 207 -17.16 -23.68 -3.73
CA VAL A 207 -16.77 -22.56 -4.59
C VAL A 207 -18.03 -22.00 -5.26
N VAL A 208 -18.27 -20.71 -5.08
CA VAL A 208 -19.44 -20.00 -5.60
C VAL A 208 -19.09 -19.02 -6.71
N GLY A 209 -17.81 -18.75 -6.92
CA GLY A 209 -17.34 -17.86 -7.97
C GLY A 209 -15.82 -17.74 -8.02
N LEU A 210 -15.36 -16.74 -8.77
CA LEU A 210 -13.97 -16.36 -8.91
C LEU A 210 -13.86 -14.84 -8.79
N VAL A 211 -12.76 -14.34 -8.23
CA VAL A 211 -12.30 -12.99 -8.54
C VAL A 211 -11.35 -13.06 -9.72
N LEU A 212 -11.65 -12.25 -10.73
CA LEU A 212 -10.88 -12.21 -11.97
C LEU A 212 -9.64 -11.33 -11.81
N GLY A 213 -8.61 -11.59 -12.62
CA GLY A 213 -7.43 -10.73 -12.72
C GLY A 213 -7.77 -9.31 -13.20
N GLY A 214 -6.84 -8.37 -12.98
CA GLY A 214 -7.01 -6.98 -13.42
C GLY A 214 -7.80 -6.08 -12.49
N GLY A 215 -7.95 -6.45 -11.20
CA GLY A 215 -8.42 -5.51 -10.18
C GLY A 215 -7.50 -4.29 -10.06
N LEU A 216 -8.00 -3.19 -9.50
CA LEU A 216 -7.26 -1.94 -9.32
C LEU A 216 -7.47 -1.40 -7.91
N ILE A 217 -6.36 -1.20 -7.21
CA ILE A 217 -6.31 -0.41 -5.98
C ILE A 217 -5.66 0.94 -6.31
N GLU A 218 -6.26 2.04 -5.87
CA GLU A 218 -5.69 3.38 -5.99
C GLU A 218 -5.61 4.06 -4.62
N ILE A 219 -4.43 4.53 -4.24
CA ILE A 219 -4.22 5.27 -2.99
C ILE A 219 -4.85 6.65 -3.12
N THR A 220 -5.85 6.94 -2.28
CA THR A 220 -6.55 8.23 -2.28
C THR A 220 -6.00 9.19 -1.24
N ASN A 221 -5.42 8.67 -0.16
CA ASN A 221 -4.87 9.48 0.93
C ASN A 221 -3.85 8.71 1.77
N ILE A 222 -3.00 9.45 2.50
CA ILE A 222 -2.10 8.92 3.53
C ILE A 222 -2.58 9.46 4.88
N VAL A 223 -2.94 8.56 5.80
CA VAL A 223 -3.43 8.93 7.14
C VAL A 223 -2.23 9.32 8.00
N PRO A 224 -2.14 10.58 8.49
CA PRO A 224 -1.02 11.00 9.32
C PRO A 224 -1.07 10.31 10.69
N GLU A 225 0.08 9.87 11.19
CA GLU A 225 0.16 9.31 12.54
C GLU A 225 -0.36 10.32 13.59
N PRO A 226 -1.04 9.90 14.65
CA PRO A 226 -1.59 10.80 15.67
C PRO A 226 -0.55 11.74 16.29
N SER A 227 0.71 11.30 16.38
CA SER A 227 1.85 12.07 16.88
C SER A 227 2.14 13.34 16.06
N SER A 228 1.98 13.26 14.73
CA SER A 228 2.20 14.37 13.81
C SER A 228 1.20 15.51 14.02
N TRP A 229 -0.07 15.18 14.31
CA TRP A 229 -1.11 16.15 14.66
C TRP A 229 -0.80 16.90 15.95
N VAL A 230 -0.29 16.19 16.96
CA VAL A 230 0.10 16.81 18.24
C VAL A 230 1.25 17.79 18.05
N LEU A 231 2.26 17.44 17.23
CA LEU A 231 3.36 18.34 16.90
C LEU A 231 2.90 19.58 16.13
N CYS A 232 2.02 19.42 15.14
CA CYS A 232 1.42 20.54 14.41
C CYS A 232 0.60 21.47 15.33
N MET A 233 -0.19 20.90 16.25
CA MET A 233 -0.94 21.68 17.24
C MET A 233 -0.01 22.42 18.21
N MET A 234 1.07 21.79 18.67
CA MET A 234 2.08 22.43 19.53
C MET A 234 2.80 23.58 18.83
N ALA A 235 3.17 23.40 17.55
CA ALA A 235 3.79 24.44 16.72
C ALA A 235 2.83 25.62 16.50
N GLY A 236 1.56 25.34 16.20
CA GLY A 236 0.52 26.37 16.06
C GLY A 236 0.32 27.19 17.34
N LEU A 237 0.28 26.53 18.50
CA LEU A 237 0.21 27.19 19.81
C LEU A 237 1.43 28.08 20.09
N ALA A 238 2.63 27.64 19.70
CA ALA A 238 3.86 28.42 19.87
C ALA A 238 3.87 29.70 19.01
N VAL A 239 3.43 29.61 17.74
CA VAL A 239 3.31 30.77 16.84
C VAL A 239 2.25 31.75 17.34
N PHE A 240 1.10 31.25 17.81
CA PHE A 240 0.01 32.09 18.33
C PHE A 240 0.46 32.88 19.58
N ARG A 241 1.15 32.22 20.52
CA ARG A 241 1.69 32.88 21.73
C ARG A 241 2.76 33.93 21.38
N ARG A 242 3.58 33.70 20.36
CA ARG A 242 4.59 34.68 19.91
C ARG A 242 3.95 35.91 19.27
N ARG A 243 2.92 35.75 18.45
CA ARG A 243 2.17 36.88 17.86
C ARG A 243 1.47 37.72 18.93
N HIS A 244 0.84 37.09 19.91
CA HIS A 244 0.13 37.82 20.98
C HIS A 244 1.09 38.60 21.92
N ARG A 245 2.36 38.20 22.03
CA ARG A 245 3.38 38.97 22.77
C ARG A 245 3.96 40.13 21.96
N ALA A 246 3.94 40.07 20.63
CA ALA A 246 4.47 41.14 19.77
C ALA A 246 3.48 42.30 19.58
N THR A 247 2.20 42.11 19.91
CA THR A 247 1.14 43.12 19.79
C THR A 247 0.75 43.77 21.12
N ARG A 248 1.46 43.46 22.21
CA ARG A 248 1.37 44.15 23.51
C ARG A 248 2.66 44.89 23.77
#